data_AF-B2T267-F1
#
_entry.id   AF-B2T267-F1
#
_cell.length_a   1.000
_cell.length_b   1.000
_cell.length_c   1.000
_cell.angle_alpha   90.00
_cell.angle_beta   90.00
_cell.angle_gamma   90.00
#
_symmetry.space_group_name_H-M   'P 1'
#
loop_
_entity.id
_entity.type
_entity.pdbx_description
1 polymer ?
#
loop_
_entity_poly.entity_id
_entity_poly.type
_entity_poly.pdbx_seq_one_letter_code
_entity_poly.pdbx_strand_id
1 'polypeptide(L)'
;MVRLVMILLGVDYLRTRWLSLRIVGCISFLLGVFVFIDALDSALYFPITPFVSLLLLEGLATLAVAWTGMGGQRTLRYVKGIAFTTAAALILIGHEHGNFILSMIFGTLFFADGLLQIVAAKVVRFRTWRLAMIGGAVEIALAIFFYQPYPTHYVGTVPYCVGLGLIFGGWNMILLSARVRRLASNPAVAAGDSAADAGIAAASALAASRVIAHEWDGPPAADEAALTVHVWTPVGSAKGEARRQLIVDRYIAAVDRNGVISTGHAALESPEGVYISLYPGVEIDRSPDDFARLLRATRENDVPGLFQPDYPTESKAWCPSTVQVRIRNYDPVRLARFWDTYRKDTTYNLTHRNCSSSVSRALEAAIEGASARVWGNLGGWQPFLRVISTPELWVAAQVRKRAATMAWTPGLTLDYARALSMLADPRPSGWVKMARLAVRRMVRSRQQWRKEARHAHVADDAARATVRE
;
A
#
# COMPACT_ATOMS: atom_id res chain seq x y z
N MET A 1 -7.85 -3.24 -3.43
CA MET A 1 -6.89 -3.46 -4.55
C MET A 1 -7.40 -2.91 -5.88
N VAL A 2 -8.48 -3.48 -6.46
CA VAL A 2 -9.05 -3.08 -7.78
C VAL A 2 -9.10 -1.56 -8.01
N ARG A 3 -9.66 -0.81 -7.06
CA ARG A 3 -9.76 0.66 -7.15
C ARG A 3 -8.39 1.36 -7.20
N LEU A 4 -7.42 0.91 -6.43
CA LEU A 4 -6.07 1.49 -6.43
C LEU A 4 -5.34 1.22 -7.74
N VAL A 5 -5.46 0.00 -8.26
CA VAL A 5 -4.89 -0.35 -9.58
C VAL A 5 -5.49 0.54 -10.67
N MET A 6 -6.80 0.78 -10.64
CA MET A 6 -7.45 1.72 -11.57
C MET A 6 -6.96 3.15 -11.40
N ILE A 7 -6.82 3.63 -10.16
CA ILE A 7 -6.32 4.98 -9.88
C ILE A 7 -4.89 5.12 -10.40
N LEU A 8 -4.00 4.18 -10.10
CA LEU A 8 -2.57 4.26 -10.42
C LEU A 8 -2.28 4.11 -11.92
N LEU A 9 -2.92 3.15 -12.59
CA LEU A 9 -2.72 2.89 -14.02
C LEU A 9 -3.60 3.76 -14.92
N GLY A 10 -4.63 4.41 -14.37
CA GLY A 10 -5.62 5.16 -15.14
C GLY A 10 -6.66 4.25 -15.82
N VAL A 11 -7.85 4.82 -16.04
CA VAL A 11 -8.98 4.12 -16.64
C VAL A 11 -8.69 3.75 -18.10
N ASP A 12 -8.08 4.65 -18.87
CA ASP A 12 -7.84 4.46 -20.31
C ASP A 12 -6.88 3.32 -20.63
N TYR A 13 -5.82 3.18 -19.84
CA TYR A 13 -4.85 2.08 -19.98
C TYR A 13 -5.50 0.71 -19.76
N LEU A 14 -6.36 0.59 -18.75
CA LEU A 14 -7.05 -0.65 -18.44
C LEU A 14 -8.19 -0.92 -19.42
N ARG A 15 -8.83 0.14 -19.95
CA ARG A 15 -9.96 0.02 -20.88
C ARG A 15 -9.57 -0.63 -22.18
N THR A 16 -8.39 -0.33 -22.72
CA THR A 16 -7.89 -1.03 -23.91
C THR A 16 -7.60 -2.52 -23.69
N ARG A 17 -7.48 -2.98 -22.43
CA ARG A 17 -7.09 -4.36 -22.04
C ARG A 17 -8.18 -5.11 -21.26
N TRP A 18 -9.41 -4.61 -21.24
CA TRP A 18 -10.49 -5.16 -20.41
C TRP A 18 -10.79 -6.64 -20.73
N LEU A 19 -10.74 -7.02 -22.01
CA LEU A 19 -11.04 -8.38 -22.45
C LEU A 19 -9.98 -9.37 -21.95
N SER A 20 -8.70 -9.03 -22.11
CA SER A 20 -7.60 -9.85 -21.61
C SER A 20 -7.61 -9.97 -20.09
N LEU A 21 -7.91 -8.89 -19.36
CA LEU A 21 -8.09 -8.94 -17.90
C LEU A 21 -9.21 -9.90 -17.51
N ARG A 22 -10.30 -9.91 -18.27
CA ARG A 22 -11.42 -10.84 -18.04
C ARG A 22 -11.02 -12.29 -18.33
N ILE A 23 -10.34 -12.55 -19.44
CA ILE A 23 -9.89 -13.90 -19.82
C ILE A 23 -8.92 -14.45 -18.79
N VAL A 24 -7.86 -13.70 -18.43
CA VAL A 24 -6.89 -14.12 -17.41
C VAL A 24 -7.57 -14.32 -16.06
N GLY A 25 -8.51 -13.44 -15.70
CA GLY A 25 -9.32 -13.58 -14.49
C GLY A 25 -10.16 -14.85 -14.48
N CYS A 26 -10.81 -15.19 -15.60
CA CYS A 26 -11.59 -16.42 -15.75
C CYS A 26 -10.70 -17.67 -15.69
N ILE A 27 -9.56 -17.68 -16.37
CA ILE A 27 -8.60 -18.79 -16.33
C ILE A 27 -8.10 -18.98 -14.89
N SER A 28 -7.68 -17.91 -14.22
CA SER A 28 -7.24 -17.96 -12.82
C SER A 28 -8.35 -18.48 -11.89
N PHE A 29 -9.58 -18.04 -12.08
CA PHE A 29 -10.72 -18.49 -11.28
C PHE A 29 -10.98 -19.99 -11.46
N LEU A 30 -11.07 -20.46 -12.72
CA LEU A 30 -11.31 -21.87 -13.03
C LEU A 30 -10.17 -22.77 -12.57
N LEU A 31 -8.91 -22.35 -12.76
CA LEU A 31 -7.75 -23.07 -12.25
C LEU A 31 -7.75 -23.14 -10.73
N GLY A 32 -8.12 -22.05 -10.05
CA GLY A 32 -8.24 -22.04 -8.60
C GLY A 32 -9.32 -22.99 -8.08
N VAL A 33 -10.48 -23.06 -8.76
CA VAL A 33 -11.54 -24.03 -8.46
C VAL A 33 -11.04 -25.46 -8.67
N PHE A 34 -10.34 -25.72 -9.78
CA PHE A 34 -9.78 -27.05 -10.06
C PHE A 34 -8.78 -27.48 -8.99
N VAL A 35 -7.80 -26.63 -8.65
CA VAL A 35 -6.81 -26.92 -7.59
C VAL A 35 -7.47 -27.11 -6.22
N PHE A 36 -8.54 -26.34 -5.93
CA PHE A 36 -9.26 -26.50 -4.67
C PHE A 36 -10.01 -27.83 -4.61
N ILE A 37 -10.66 -28.25 -5.70
CA ILE A 37 -11.38 -29.53 -5.79
C ILE A 37 -10.40 -30.72 -5.75
N ASP A 38 -9.30 -30.62 -6.50
CA ASP A 38 -8.20 -31.61 -6.49
C ASP A 38 -7.67 -31.88 -5.07
N ALA A 39 -7.66 -30.86 -4.23
CA ALA A 39 -7.20 -30.99 -2.86
C ALA A 39 -8.23 -31.62 -1.90
N LEU A 40 -9.49 -31.81 -2.31
CA LEU A 40 -10.55 -32.36 -1.45
C LEU A 40 -10.47 -33.87 -1.29
N ASP A 41 -9.83 -34.57 -2.23
CA ASP A 41 -9.59 -36.00 -2.12
C ASP A 41 -8.16 -36.29 -1.65
N SER A 42 -7.89 -37.56 -1.33
CA SER A 42 -6.57 -38.01 -0.92
C SER A 42 -5.60 -38.23 -2.10
N ALA A 43 -6.03 -37.98 -3.33
CA ALA A 43 -5.28 -38.17 -4.56
C ALA A 43 -4.81 -36.82 -5.12
N LEU A 44 -3.91 -36.16 -4.39
CA LEU A 44 -3.36 -34.86 -4.80
C LEU A 44 -2.55 -34.94 -6.10
N TYR A 45 -3.09 -34.37 -7.18
CA TYR A 45 -2.38 -34.21 -8.46
C TYR A 45 -1.60 -32.88 -8.53
N PHE A 46 -1.89 -31.92 -7.64
CA PHE A 46 -1.14 -30.68 -7.54
C PHE A 46 0.37 -30.93 -7.29
N PRO A 47 1.27 -30.40 -8.14
CA PRO A 47 2.70 -30.67 -8.03
C PRO A 47 3.32 -29.83 -6.91
N ILE A 48 3.24 -30.33 -5.67
CA ILE A 48 3.72 -29.65 -4.45
C ILE A 48 5.22 -29.36 -4.52
N THR A 49 6.04 -30.33 -4.94
CA THR A 49 7.51 -30.19 -4.95
C THR A 49 8.01 -28.99 -5.75
N PRO A 50 7.67 -28.82 -7.05
CA PRO A 50 8.13 -27.65 -7.79
C PRO A 50 7.54 -26.34 -7.26
N PHE A 51 6.30 -26.35 -6.75
CA PHE A 51 5.70 -25.17 -6.13
C PHE A 51 6.52 -24.70 -4.91
N VAL A 52 6.89 -25.63 -4.03
CA VAL A 52 7.67 -25.33 -2.83
C VAL A 52 9.08 -24.88 -3.16
N SER A 53 9.72 -25.48 -4.17
CA SER A 53 11.02 -25.02 -4.65
C SER A 53 10.98 -23.58 -5.16
N LEU A 54 9.94 -23.23 -5.94
CA LEU A 54 9.73 -21.86 -6.41
C LEU A 54 9.46 -20.89 -5.25
N LEU A 55 8.63 -21.29 -4.28
CA LEU A 55 8.32 -20.50 -3.09
C LEU A 55 9.58 -20.23 -2.24
N LEU A 56 10.41 -21.25 -2.05
CA LEU A 56 11.68 -21.14 -1.33
C LEU A 56 12.65 -20.21 -2.06
N LEU A 57 12.80 -20.39 -3.38
CA LEU A 57 13.66 -19.56 -4.22
C LEU A 57 13.22 -18.10 -4.16
N GLU A 58 11.92 -17.81 -4.29
CA GLU A 58 11.35 -16.47 -4.18
C GLU A 58 11.57 -15.87 -2.78
N GLY A 59 11.41 -16.65 -1.71
CA GLY A 59 11.66 -16.25 -0.33
C GLY A 59 13.12 -15.84 -0.10
N LEU A 60 14.05 -16.69 -0.49
CA LEU A 60 15.49 -16.45 -0.38
C LEU A 60 15.95 -15.28 -1.26
N ALA A 61 15.47 -15.21 -2.50
CA ALA A 61 15.75 -14.11 -3.43
C ALA A 61 15.26 -12.76 -2.86
N THR A 62 14.07 -12.74 -2.25
CA THR A 62 13.53 -11.56 -1.59
C THR A 62 14.41 -11.15 -0.40
N LEU A 63 14.85 -12.10 0.43
CA LEU A 63 15.73 -11.84 1.57
C LEU A 63 17.10 -11.28 1.16
N ALA A 64 17.70 -11.84 0.09
CA ALA A 64 18.99 -11.40 -0.44
C ALA A 64 19.00 -9.92 -0.85
N VAL A 65 17.85 -9.40 -1.28
CA VAL A 65 17.69 -8.03 -1.77
C VAL A 65 16.92 -7.15 -0.78
N ALA A 66 16.42 -7.69 0.33
CA ALA A 66 15.59 -6.96 1.30
C ALA A 66 16.31 -5.71 1.86
N TRP A 67 17.61 -5.82 2.13
CA TRP A 67 18.43 -4.73 2.66
C TRP A 67 18.57 -3.52 1.72
N THR A 68 18.37 -3.71 0.41
CA THR A 68 18.45 -2.62 -0.57
C THR A 68 17.26 -1.65 -0.52
N GLY A 69 16.17 -2.06 0.15
CA GLY A 69 14.99 -1.21 0.37
C GLY A 69 15.27 -0.10 1.39
N MET A 70 14.50 0.98 1.32
CA MET A 70 14.58 2.10 2.29
C MET A 70 13.31 2.19 3.14
N GLY A 71 13.47 2.41 4.44
CA GLY A 71 12.36 2.57 5.38
C GLY A 71 11.41 1.35 5.39
N GLY A 72 10.10 1.59 5.24
CA GLY A 72 9.07 0.55 5.28
C GLY A 72 9.21 -0.55 4.22
N GLN A 73 9.74 -0.23 3.04
CA GLN A 73 9.98 -1.22 1.97
C GLN A 73 10.98 -2.31 2.41
N ARG A 74 11.99 -1.95 3.20
CA ARG A 74 12.96 -2.91 3.76
C ARG A 74 12.25 -3.91 4.66
N THR A 75 11.45 -3.41 5.61
CA THR A 75 10.69 -4.25 6.55
C THR A 75 9.72 -5.18 5.82
N LEU A 76 8.99 -4.67 4.83
CA LEU A 76 8.04 -5.48 4.05
C LEU A 76 8.72 -6.61 3.28
N ARG A 77 9.90 -6.35 2.68
CA ARG A 77 10.68 -7.38 2.00
C ARG A 77 11.18 -8.44 2.97
N TYR A 78 11.64 -8.06 4.16
CA TYR A 78 12.01 -9.04 5.20
C TYR A 78 10.81 -9.88 5.64
N VAL A 79 9.67 -9.25 5.95
CA VAL A 79 8.47 -9.98 6.36
C VAL A 79 8.02 -10.96 5.29
N LYS A 80 7.94 -10.52 4.02
CA LYS A 80 7.60 -11.40 2.88
C LYS A 80 8.61 -12.56 2.76
N GLY A 81 9.91 -12.23 2.75
CA GLY A 81 10.97 -13.20 2.56
C GLY A 81 11.02 -14.26 3.66
N ILE A 82 10.92 -13.84 4.93
CA ILE A 82 10.85 -14.75 6.09
C ILE A 82 9.59 -15.61 5.98
N ALA A 83 8.42 -15.00 5.77
CA ALA A 83 7.16 -15.75 5.68
C ALA A 83 7.18 -16.82 4.57
N PHE A 84 7.69 -16.47 3.38
CA PHE A 84 7.78 -17.41 2.26
C PHE A 84 8.80 -18.52 2.53
N THR A 85 9.95 -18.19 3.10
CA THR A 85 10.98 -19.17 3.46
C THR A 85 10.50 -20.12 4.55
N THR A 86 9.84 -19.60 5.59
CA THR A 86 9.26 -20.40 6.68
C THR A 86 8.13 -21.28 6.17
N ALA A 87 7.22 -20.76 5.33
CA ALA A 87 6.17 -21.56 4.72
C ALA A 87 6.77 -22.68 3.86
N ALA A 88 7.74 -22.38 3.00
CA ALA A 88 8.41 -23.40 2.19
C ALA A 88 9.13 -24.45 3.06
N ALA A 89 9.83 -24.03 4.12
CA ALA A 89 10.48 -24.94 5.05
C ALA A 89 9.48 -25.87 5.75
N LEU A 90 8.34 -25.35 6.22
CA LEU A 90 7.27 -26.17 6.83
C LEU A 90 6.73 -27.22 5.86
N ILE A 91 6.58 -26.86 4.58
CA ILE A 91 6.11 -27.80 3.55
C ILE A 91 7.19 -28.83 3.21
N LEU A 92 8.49 -28.46 3.17
CA LEU A 92 9.59 -29.40 2.92
C LEU A 92 9.88 -30.34 4.09
N ILE A 93 9.74 -29.87 5.33
CA ILE A 93 9.86 -30.70 6.54
C ILE A 93 8.75 -31.77 6.54
N GLY A 94 7.59 -31.46 5.95
CA GLY A 94 6.90 -32.39 5.05
C GLY A 94 6.42 -33.72 5.64
N HIS A 95 5.90 -33.74 6.88
CA HIS A 95 5.06 -34.81 7.45
C HIS A 95 3.76 -34.18 8.04
N GLU A 96 2.88 -34.98 8.66
CA GLU A 96 1.59 -34.52 9.26
C GLU A 96 1.69 -33.19 10.03
N HIS A 97 2.80 -32.98 10.72
CA HIS A 97 3.04 -31.83 11.61
C HIS A 97 3.20 -30.51 10.84
N GLY A 98 3.88 -30.52 9.69
CA GLY A 98 4.11 -29.30 8.90
C GLY A 98 2.81 -28.77 8.28
N ASN A 99 2.03 -29.68 7.70
CA ASN A 99 0.71 -29.38 7.14
C ASN A 99 -0.27 -28.93 8.23
N PHE A 100 -0.27 -29.59 9.38
CA PHE A 100 -1.05 -29.20 10.55
C PHE A 100 -0.71 -27.77 10.99
N ILE A 101 0.57 -27.46 11.23
CA ILE A 101 1.00 -26.12 11.67
C ILE A 101 0.59 -25.06 10.64
N LEU A 102 0.77 -25.34 9.35
CA LEU A 102 0.39 -24.42 8.29
C LEU A 102 -1.12 -24.17 8.29
N SER A 103 -1.92 -25.22 8.49
CA SER A 103 -3.37 -25.13 8.59
C SER A 103 -3.80 -24.30 9.80
N MET A 104 -3.15 -24.49 10.95
CA MET A 104 -3.41 -23.69 12.16
C MET A 104 -3.07 -22.20 11.95
N ILE A 105 -1.97 -21.90 11.26
CA ILE A 105 -1.59 -20.51 10.93
C ILE A 105 -2.65 -19.87 10.03
N PHE A 106 -3.00 -20.51 8.91
CA PHE A 106 -3.99 -19.96 7.99
C PHE A 106 -5.38 -19.85 8.62
N GLY A 107 -5.83 -20.88 9.33
CA GLY A 107 -7.09 -20.86 10.08
C GLY A 107 -7.16 -19.69 11.06
N THR A 108 -6.08 -19.45 11.81
CA THR A 108 -6.01 -18.33 12.76
C THR A 108 -5.99 -16.98 12.06
N LEU A 109 -5.31 -16.85 10.91
CA LEU A 109 -5.31 -15.61 10.13
C LEU A 109 -6.71 -15.30 9.57
N PHE A 110 -7.41 -16.30 9.02
CA PHE A 110 -8.78 -16.14 8.54
C PHE A 110 -9.76 -15.83 9.68
N PHE A 111 -9.63 -16.50 10.82
CA PHE A 111 -10.45 -16.24 12.00
C PHE A 111 -10.26 -14.82 12.51
N ALA A 112 -9.00 -14.37 12.64
CA ALA A 112 -8.68 -13.04 13.11
C ALA A 112 -9.16 -11.94 12.13
N ASP A 113 -8.97 -12.08 10.82
CA ASP A 113 -9.47 -11.09 9.84
C ASP A 113 -11.01 -11.07 9.84
N GLY A 114 -11.66 -12.24 9.86
CA GLY A 114 -13.11 -12.37 9.85
C GLY A 114 -13.76 -11.77 11.10
N LEU A 115 -13.19 -12.03 12.28
CA LEU A 115 -13.64 -11.47 13.54
C LEU A 115 -13.47 -9.95 13.57
N LEU A 116 -12.29 -9.44 13.19
CA LEU A 116 -12.03 -8.01 13.12
C LEU A 116 -12.98 -7.31 12.13
N GLN A 117 -13.25 -7.94 10.99
CA GLN A 117 -14.15 -7.40 9.97
C GLN A 117 -15.60 -7.35 10.47
N ILE A 118 -16.08 -8.37 11.18
CA ILE A 118 -17.42 -8.39 11.80
C ILE A 118 -17.54 -7.34 12.89
N VAL A 119 -16.55 -7.24 13.80
CA VAL A 119 -16.55 -6.25 14.88
C VAL A 119 -16.55 -4.83 14.30
N ALA A 120 -15.68 -4.55 13.33
CA ALA A 120 -15.63 -3.26 12.65
C ALA A 120 -16.97 -2.91 11.98
N ALA A 121 -17.56 -3.85 11.23
CA ALA A 121 -18.84 -3.63 10.56
C ALA A 121 -19.99 -3.37 11.56
N LYS A 122 -20.01 -4.09 12.70
CA LYS A 122 -21.03 -3.93 13.75
C LYS A 122 -20.93 -2.56 14.44
N VAL A 123 -19.71 -2.09 14.74
CA VAL A 123 -19.46 -0.83 15.45
C VAL A 123 -19.67 0.37 14.52
N VAL A 124 -19.02 0.37 13.35
CA VAL A 124 -18.92 1.56 12.49
C VAL A 124 -20.15 1.75 11.61
N ARG A 125 -20.83 0.67 11.19
CA ARG A 125 -22.03 0.73 10.33
C ARG A 125 -21.87 1.58 9.06
N PHE A 126 -20.69 1.54 8.42
CA PHE A 126 -20.45 2.19 7.12
C PHE A 126 -21.37 1.64 6.02
N ARG A 127 -21.53 2.36 4.91
CA ARG A 127 -22.54 2.07 3.85
C ARG A 127 -22.67 0.60 3.41
N THR A 128 -21.57 -0.16 3.35
CA THR A 128 -21.56 -1.57 2.90
C THR A 128 -21.31 -2.56 4.03
N TRP A 129 -21.61 -2.20 5.28
CA TRP A 129 -21.35 -3.02 6.47
C TRP A 129 -21.98 -4.42 6.38
N ARG A 130 -23.16 -4.57 5.78
CA ARG A 130 -23.82 -5.87 5.59
C ARG A 130 -22.99 -6.83 4.72
N LEU A 131 -22.38 -6.31 3.65
CA LEU A 131 -21.50 -7.12 2.80
C LEU A 131 -20.22 -7.50 3.52
N ALA A 132 -19.69 -6.59 4.36
CA ALA A 132 -18.52 -6.90 5.17
C ALA A 132 -18.81 -7.95 6.26
N MET A 133 -20.00 -7.93 6.86
CA MET A 133 -20.46 -8.98 7.78
C MET A 133 -20.50 -10.35 7.09
N ILE A 134 -21.07 -10.43 5.89
CA ILE A 134 -21.10 -11.67 5.10
C ILE A 134 -19.67 -12.13 4.78
N GLY A 135 -18.81 -11.22 4.33
CA GLY A 135 -17.41 -11.54 4.05
C GLY A 135 -16.67 -12.07 5.28
N GLY A 136 -16.87 -11.47 6.45
CA GLY A 136 -16.25 -11.95 7.69
C GLY A 136 -16.82 -13.30 8.15
N ALA A 137 -18.11 -13.56 7.92
CA ALA A 137 -18.70 -14.87 8.19
C ALA A 137 -18.12 -15.96 7.27
N VAL A 138 -17.87 -15.64 6.00
CA VAL A 138 -17.18 -16.55 5.07
C VAL A 138 -15.74 -16.81 5.51
N GLU A 139 -15.01 -15.78 5.96
CA GLU A 139 -13.65 -15.95 6.50
C GLU A 139 -13.65 -16.84 7.77
N ILE A 140 -14.63 -16.70 8.66
CA ILE A 140 -14.79 -17.60 9.81
C ILE A 140 -15.11 -19.03 9.36
N ALA A 141 -15.98 -19.22 8.36
CA ALA A 141 -16.27 -20.56 7.84
C ALA A 141 -15.03 -21.22 7.24
N LEU A 142 -14.21 -20.46 6.49
CA LEU A 142 -12.91 -20.92 6.00
C LEU A 142 -11.97 -21.27 7.16
N ALA A 143 -11.93 -20.46 8.22
CA ALA A 143 -11.10 -20.75 9.39
C ALA A 143 -11.49 -22.08 10.06
N ILE A 144 -12.79 -22.33 10.23
CA ILE A 144 -13.30 -23.59 10.76
C ILE A 144 -12.86 -24.77 9.87
N PHE A 145 -12.96 -24.61 8.54
CA PHE A 145 -12.48 -25.61 7.58
C PHE A 145 -10.98 -25.92 7.77
N PHE A 146 -10.13 -24.91 7.93
CA PHE A 146 -8.69 -25.12 8.19
C PHE A 146 -8.38 -25.69 9.58
N TYR A 147 -9.23 -25.48 10.58
CA TYR A 147 -9.05 -26.09 11.90
C TYR A 147 -9.46 -27.56 11.96
N GLN A 148 -10.26 -28.02 11.02
CA GLN A 148 -10.70 -29.40 10.97
C GLN A 148 -9.71 -30.25 10.17
N PRO A 149 -9.44 -31.50 10.60
CA PRO A 149 -8.61 -32.41 9.83
C PRO A 149 -9.31 -32.88 8.55
N TYR A 150 -10.64 -32.85 8.50
CA TYR A 150 -11.42 -33.24 7.33
C TYR A 150 -11.25 -32.24 6.16
N PRO A 151 -11.19 -32.69 4.90
CA PRO A 151 -11.31 -34.08 4.43
C PRO A 151 -9.99 -34.87 4.35
N THR A 152 -8.83 -34.20 4.32
CA THR A 152 -7.55 -34.82 3.92
C THR A 152 -6.52 -34.95 5.03
N HIS A 153 -6.90 -34.87 6.30
CA HIS A 153 -5.99 -34.78 7.45
C HIS A 153 -4.87 -33.73 7.24
N TYR A 154 -5.28 -32.52 6.84
CA TYR A 154 -4.42 -31.36 6.55
C TYR A 154 -3.49 -31.47 5.33
N VAL A 155 -3.40 -32.60 4.65
CA VAL A 155 -2.49 -32.75 3.49
C VAL A 155 -2.83 -31.76 2.35
N GLY A 156 -4.11 -31.46 2.13
CA GLY A 156 -4.57 -30.49 1.14
C GLY A 156 -4.36 -29.00 1.50
N THR A 157 -3.82 -28.67 2.68
CA THR A 157 -3.72 -27.27 3.17
C THR A 157 -3.08 -26.31 2.17
N VAL A 158 -1.95 -26.72 1.58
CA VAL A 158 -1.21 -25.88 0.62
C VAL A 158 -2.05 -25.62 -0.64
N PRO A 159 -2.54 -26.64 -1.36
CA PRO A 159 -3.37 -26.40 -2.53
C PRO A 159 -4.72 -25.75 -2.21
N TYR A 160 -5.32 -25.93 -1.03
CA TYR A 160 -6.48 -25.12 -0.62
C TYR A 160 -6.15 -23.62 -0.60
N CYS A 161 -5.04 -23.24 0.02
CA CYS A 161 -4.60 -21.83 0.06
C CYS A 161 -4.29 -21.27 -1.32
N VAL A 162 -3.60 -22.05 -2.17
CA VAL A 162 -3.30 -21.67 -3.56
C VAL A 162 -4.59 -21.52 -4.37
N GLY A 163 -5.49 -22.49 -4.28
CA GLY A 163 -6.78 -22.50 -4.95
C GLY A 163 -7.63 -21.29 -4.55
N LEU A 164 -7.80 -21.03 -3.24
CA LEU A 164 -8.50 -19.85 -2.73
C LEU A 164 -7.85 -18.55 -3.21
N GLY A 165 -6.51 -18.45 -3.20
CA GLY A 165 -5.78 -17.30 -3.72
C GLY A 165 -6.07 -17.03 -5.20
N LEU A 166 -6.08 -18.08 -6.02
CA LEU A 166 -6.41 -18.02 -7.44
C LEU A 166 -7.88 -17.67 -7.71
N ILE A 167 -8.80 -18.22 -6.92
CA ILE A 167 -10.24 -17.91 -6.98
C ILE A 167 -10.48 -16.44 -6.67
N PHE A 168 -9.99 -15.95 -5.51
CA PHE A 168 -10.20 -14.55 -5.12
C PHE A 168 -9.43 -13.57 -6.02
N GLY A 169 -8.24 -13.93 -6.48
CA GLY A 169 -7.46 -13.17 -7.44
C GLY A 169 -8.19 -13.02 -8.78
N GLY A 170 -8.63 -14.15 -9.35
CA GLY A 170 -9.39 -14.22 -10.60
C GLY A 170 -10.71 -13.47 -10.52
N TRP A 171 -11.46 -13.66 -9.43
CA TRP A 171 -12.70 -12.93 -9.16
C TRP A 171 -12.49 -11.40 -9.12
N ASN A 172 -11.44 -10.94 -8.41
CA ASN A 172 -11.10 -9.51 -8.37
C ASN A 172 -10.71 -8.95 -9.75
N MET A 173 -10.01 -9.73 -10.57
CA MET A 173 -9.68 -9.35 -11.96
C MET A 173 -10.92 -9.26 -12.84
N ILE A 174 -11.87 -10.19 -12.70
CA ILE A 174 -13.16 -10.15 -13.41
C ILE A 174 -13.94 -8.89 -12.98
N LEU A 175 -14.02 -8.61 -11.67
CA LEU A 175 -14.67 -7.39 -11.16
C LEU A 175 -13.98 -6.11 -11.67
N LEU A 176 -12.66 -6.09 -11.73
CA LEU A 176 -11.88 -5.00 -12.31
C LEU A 176 -12.25 -4.78 -13.78
N SER A 177 -12.23 -5.83 -14.58
CA SER A 177 -12.57 -5.76 -16.01
C SER A 177 -14.00 -5.25 -16.24
N ALA A 178 -14.96 -5.71 -15.43
CA ALA A 178 -16.36 -5.33 -15.55
C ALA A 178 -16.61 -3.88 -15.09
N ARG A 179 -15.83 -3.36 -14.13
CA ARG A 179 -15.89 -1.95 -13.72
C ARG A 179 -15.27 -1.04 -14.78
N VAL A 180 -14.09 -1.38 -15.27
CA VAL A 180 -13.39 -0.60 -16.30
C VAL A 180 -14.21 -0.53 -17.60
N ARG A 181 -14.91 -1.59 -17.98
CA ARG A 181 -15.82 -1.57 -19.13
C ARG A 181 -16.99 -0.59 -18.97
N ARG A 182 -17.49 -0.41 -17.74
CA ARG A 182 -18.67 0.41 -17.43
C ARG A 182 -18.37 1.87 -17.07
N LEU A 183 -17.13 2.17 -16.67
CA LEU A 183 -16.73 3.53 -16.30
C LEU A 183 -16.39 4.33 -17.57
N ALA A 184 -17.14 5.40 -17.82
CA ALA A 184 -16.83 6.40 -18.83
C ALA A 184 -15.71 7.35 -18.37
N SER A 185 -15.57 7.58 -17.06
CA SER A 185 -14.52 8.39 -16.41
C SER A 185 -14.29 7.94 -14.96
N ASN A 186 -13.26 8.46 -14.28
CA ASN A 186 -12.85 8.05 -12.93
C ASN A 186 -13.97 8.21 -11.87
N PRO A 187 -14.28 7.18 -11.07
CA PRO A 187 -15.30 7.28 -10.01
C PRO A 187 -14.99 8.29 -8.88
N ALA A 188 -13.78 8.85 -8.78
CA ALA A 188 -13.50 9.96 -7.86
C ALA A 188 -13.92 11.34 -8.43
N VAL A 189 -14.23 11.42 -9.73
CA VAL A 189 -14.51 12.65 -10.48
C VAL A 189 -15.90 12.61 -11.15
N ALA A 190 -16.73 11.61 -10.85
CA ALA A 190 -17.99 11.32 -11.55
C ALA A 190 -19.15 12.30 -11.28
N ALA A 191 -18.87 13.59 -11.19
CA ALA A 191 -19.83 14.69 -11.23
C ALA A 191 -19.24 15.83 -12.07
N GLY A 192 -19.39 15.78 -13.41
CA GLY A 192 -18.98 16.87 -14.31
C GLY A 192 -18.99 16.50 -15.79
N ASP A 193 -19.38 17.46 -16.63
CA ASP A 193 -19.64 17.33 -18.07
C ASP A 193 -18.45 16.79 -18.90
N SER A 194 -18.77 15.94 -19.88
CA SER A 194 -17.81 15.21 -20.73
C SER A 194 -16.91 16.09 -21.60
N ALA A 195 -17.30 17.33 -21.89
CA ALA A 195 -16.48 18.29 -22.65
C ALA A 195 -15.36 18.91 -21.80
N ALA A 196 -15.61 19.11 -20.50
CA ALA A 196 -14.57 19.53 -19.58
C ALA A 196 -13.50 18.44 -19.53
N ASP A 197 -13.89 17.18 -19.28
CA ASP A 197 -13.00 16.01 -19.12
C ASP A 197 -11.96 15.82 -20.23
N ALA A 198 -12.30 16.10 -21.50
CA ALA A 198 -11.35 16.05 -22.62
C ALA A 198 -10.25 17.12 -22.53
N GLY A 199 -10.59 18.33 -22.08
CA GLY A 199 -9.64 19.43 -21.87
C GLY A 199 -8.64 19.15 -20.74
N ILE A 200 -9.05 18.46 -19.68
CA ILE A 200 -8.14 18.03 -18.59
C ILE A 200 -7.35 16.81 -18.98
N ALA A 201 -7.91 15.87 -19.74
CA ALA A 201 -7.10 14.77 -20.29
C ALA A 201 -5.94 15.35 -21.11
N ALA A 202 -6.17 16.40 -21.90
CA ALA A 202 -5.13 17.12 -22.64
C ALA A 202 -4.17 17.88 -21.72
N ALA A 203 -4.65 18.63 -20.72
CA ALA A 203 -3.80 19.37 -19.77
C ALA A 203 -2.98 18.44 -18.85
N SER A 204 -3.56 17.33 -18.42
CA SER A 204 -2.95 16.24 -17.64
C SER A 204 -1.92 15.48 -18.48
N ALA A 205 -2.19 15.25 -19.77
CA ALA A 205 -1.22 14.71 -20.72
C ALA A 205 -0.04 15.67 -20.96
N LEU A 206 -0.31 16.99 -21.01
CA LEU A 206 0.73 18.01 -21.15
C LEU A 206 1.58 18.10 -19.87
N ALA A 207 0.96 18.06 -18.68
CA ALA A 207 1.67 17.95 -17.41
C ALA A 207 2.48 16.65 -17.31
N ALA A 208 1.92 15.53 -17.78
CA ALA A 208 2.61 14.24 -17.87
C ALA A 208 3.82 14.29 -18.81
N SER A 209 3.73 15.03 -19.92
CA SER A 209 4.85 15.20 -20.85
C SER A 209 6.03 15.99 -20.26
N ARG A 210 5.80 16.78 -19.20
CA ARG A 210 6.86 17.49 -18.46
C ARG A 210 7.53 16.61 -17.40
N VAL A 211 6.91 15.52 -16.97
CA VAL A 211 7.52 14.55 -16.06
C VAL A 211 8.37 13.58 -16.90
N ILE A 212 9.60 13.99 -17.17
CA ILE A 212 10.60 13.08 -17.77
C ILE A 212 10.74 11.89 -16.83
N ALA A 213 10.51 10.67 -17.36
CA ALA A 213 10.54 9.42 -16.62
C ALA A 213 11.90 9.16 -15.95
N HIS A 214 12.10 9.73 -14.77
CA HIS A 214 13.26 9.50 -13.94
C HIS A 214 12.86 8.61 -12.77
N GLU A 215 13.51 7.45 -12.65
CA GLU A 215 13.52 6.73 -11.38
C GLU A 215 14.16 7.63 -10.33
N TRP A 216 13.49 7.86 -9.20
CA TRP A 216 13.98 8.75 -8.14
C TRP A 216 14.76 7.98 -7.08
N ASP A 217 15.91 8.51 -6.66
CA ASP A 217 16.65 7.99 -5.51
C ASP A 217 16.30 8.80 -4.25
N GLY A 218 15.44 8.22 -3.41
CA GLY A 218 15.03 8.85 -2.14
C GLY A 218 13.85 9.82 -2.23
N PRO A 219 13.41 10.37 -1.08
CA PRO A 219 12.30 11.32 -0.99
C PRO A 219 12.65 12.70 -1.60
N PRO A 220 11.65 13.57 -1.87
CA PRO A 220 11.84 14.98 -2.23
C PRO A 220 12.73 15.76 -1.28
N ALA A 221 13.67 16.55 -1.83
CA ALA A 221 14.49 17.49 -1.07
C ALA A 221 13.63 18.68 -0.62
N ALA A 222 13.92 19.30 0.54
CA ALA A 222 13.07 20.30 1.19
C ALA A 222 12.64 21.47 0.27
N ASP A 223 13.52 21.88 -0.63
CA ASP A 223 13.39 22.94 -1.62
C ASP A 223 12.64 22.54 -2.89
N GLU A 224 12.45 21.23 -3.11
CA GLU A 224 11.78 20.70 -4.30
C GLU A 224 10.26 20.93 -4.23
N ALA A 225 9.63 21.35 -5.33
CA ALA A 225 8.19 21.47 -5.42
C ALA A 225 7.55 20.06 -5.43
N ALA A 226 6.90 19.69 -4.33
CA ALA A 226 6.30 18.37 -4.15
C ALA A 226 5.02 18.46 -3.31
N LEU A 227 4.03 17.62 -3.65
CA LEU A 227 2.83 17.42 -2.83
C LEU A 227 3.25 16.91 -1.45
N THR A 228 2.82 17.58 -0.40
CA THR A 228 3.22 17.28 0.97
C THR A 228 2.01 16.87 1.81
N VAL A 229 2.09 15.68 2.41
CA VAL A 229 1.14 15.20 3.41
C VAL A 229 1.75 15.43 4.79
N HIS A 230 1.14 16.33 5.54
CA HIS A 230 1.50 16.66 6.92
C HIS A 230 0.76 15.74 7.86
N VAL A 231 1.48 15.09 8.77
CA VAL A 231 0.88 14.22 9.79
C VAL A 231 1.40 14.61 11.17
N TRP A 232 0.46 14.92 12.05
CA TRP A 232 0.66 15.00 13.49
C TRP A 232 0.36 13.64 14.09
N THR A 233 1.39 12.93 14.53
CA THR A 233 1.19 11.60 15.13
C THR A 233 0.64 11.78 16.53
N PRO A 234 -0.25 10.89 17.01
CA PRO A 234 -0.85 11.04 18.34
C PRO A 234 0.19 11.24 19.46
N VAL A 235 1.30 10.50 19.41
CA VAL A 235 2.42 10.64 20.34
C VAL A 235 3.19 11.96 20.15
N GLY A 236 3.44 12.35 18.91
CA GLY A 236 4.22 13.56 18.60
C GLY A 236 3.45 14.87 18.83
N SER A 237 2.12 14.80 18.87
CA SER A 237 1.23 15.93 19.15
C SER A 237 0.64 15.90 20.57
N ALA A 238 1.11 15.02 21.45
CA ALA A 238 0.71 15.02 22.85
C ALA A 238 1.39 16.20 23.59
N LYS A 239 0.64 16.91 24.46
CA LYS A 239 1.17 18.02 25.26
C LYS A 239 2.13 17.53 26.38
N GLY A 240 1.96 16.28 26.82
CA GLY A 240 2.82 15.62 27.81
C GLY A 240 3.41 14.30 27.30
N GLU A 241 4.24 13.66 28.11
CA GLU A 241 4.83 12.36 27.77
C GLU A 241 3.72 11.30 27.62
N ALA A 242 3.53 10.79 26.41
CA ALA A 242 2.52 9.79 26.11
C ALA A 242 2.80 8.47 26.86
N ARG A 243 1.77 7.88 27.48
CA ARG A 243 1.87 6.52 28.01
C ARG A 243 2.03 5.56 26.83
N ARG A 244 3.08 4.73 26.84
CA ARG A 244 3.29 3.72 25.80
C ARG A 244 2.20 2.64 25.83
N GLN A 245 1.29 2.70 24.88
CA GLN A 245 0.40 1.60 24.48
C GLN A 245 0.75 1.18 23.06
N LEU A 246 1.33 -0.03 22.95
CA LEU A 246 1.68 -0.61 21.66
C LEU A 246 0.44 -0.64 20.74
N ILE A 247 0.60 -0.22 19.49
CA ILE A 247 -0.44 -0.16 18.45
C ILE A 247 -1.49 0.96 18.66
N VAL A 248 -2.05 1.12 19.86
CA VAL A 248 -3.10 2.13 20.15
C VAL A 248 -2.58 3.56 19.95
N ASP A 249 -1.42 3.88 20.53
CA ASP A 249 -0.78 5.20 20.42
C ASP A 249 -0.45 5.60 18.98
N ARG A 250 -0.29 4.62 18.10
CA ARG A 250 0.08 4.85 16.70
C ARG A 250 -1.13 5.04 15.81
N TYR A 251 -2.22 4.30 16.04
CA TYR A 251 -3.32 4.18 15.08
C TYR A 251 -4.65 4.75 15.57
N ILE A 252 -4.84 4.98 16.87
CA ILE A 252 -6.13 5.36 17.45
C ILE A 252 -5.99 6.71 18.15
N ALA A 253 -5.24 6.76 19.24
CA ALA A 253 -4.98 7.96 20.02
C ALA A 253 -3.84 7.68 21.01
N ALA A 254 -3.10 8.71 21.40
CA ALA A 254 -2.16 8.66 22.51
C ALA A 254 -2.79 9.36 23.72
N VAL A 255 -2.59 8.78 24.90
CA VAL A 255 -3.04 9.39 26.16
C VAL A 255 -1.80 9.81 26.94
N ASP A 256 -1.71 11.07 27.33
CA ASP A 256 -0.61 11.54 28.16
C ASP A 256 -0.75 11.06 29.62
N ARG A 257 0.29 11.26 30.44
CA ARG A 257 0.27 10.91 31.87
C ARG A 257 -0.84 11.60 32.68
N ASN A 258 -1.40 12.69 32.15
CA ASN A 258 -2.46 13.47 32.77
C ASN A 258 -3.86 13.07 32.27
N GLY A 259 -3.95 12.05 31.39
CA GLY A 259 -5.21 11.55 30.84
C GLY A 259 -5.73 12.31 29.62
N VAL A 260 -4.96 13.26 29.06
CA VAL A 260 -5.38 14.03 27.86
C VAL A 260 -5.18 13.18 26.61
N ILE A 261 -6.25 13.05 25.83
CA ILE A 261 -6.29 12.24 24.60
C ILE A 261 -5.85 13.10 23.40
N SER A 262 -4.72 12.74 22.78
CA SER A 262 -4.29 13.28 21.48
C SER A 262 -4.63 12.28 20.39
N THR A 263 -5.47 12.66 19.43
CA THR A 263 -5.87 11.79 18.30
C THR A 263 -5.00 11.98 17.06
N GLY A 264 -4.03 12.91 17.11
CA GLY A 264 -3.27 13.36 15.95
C GLY A 264 -4.12 14.11 14.94
N HIS A 265 -3.52 14.44 13.79
CA HIS A 265 -4.16 15.14 12.67
C HIS A 265 -3.44 14.89 11.35
N ALA A 266 -4.10 15.16 10.23
CA ALA A 266 -3.49 15.08 8.91
C ALA A 266 -3.97 16.22 8.00
N ALA A 267 -3.04 16.80 7.27
CA ALA A 267 -3.30 17.81 6.24
C ALA A 267 -2.54 17.50 4.95
N LEU A 268 -2.99 18.08 3.84
CA LEU A 268 -2.34 17.97 2.52
C LEU A 268 -2.11 19.36 1.96
N GLU A 269 -0.88 19.61 1.51
CA GLU A 269 -0.43 20.87 0.94
C GLU A 269 0.17 20.62 -0.45
N SER A 270 -0.18 21.48 -1.41
CA SER A 270 0.44 21.51 -2.74
C SER A 270 1.11 22.87 -3.01
N PRO A 271 2.23 22.88 -3.75
CA PRO A 271 2.86 24.10 -4.26
C PRO A 271 1.92 25.05 -5.01
N GLU A 272 0.86 24.52 -5.65
CA GLU A 272 -0.12 25.31 -6.41
C GLU A 272 -1.14 26.04 -5.52
N GLY A 273 -1.02 25.94 -4.19
CA GLY A 273 -1.85 26.67 -3.22
C GLY A 273 -3.09 25.90 -2.74
N VAL A 274 -3.23 24.62 -3.07
CA VAL A 274 -4.26 23.76 -2.44
C VAL A 274 -3.77 23.33 -1.05
N TYR A 275 -4.55 23.68 -0.02
CA TYR A 275 -4.39 23.20 1.34
C TYR A 275 -5.69 22.54 1.83
N ILE A 276 -5.58 21.30 2.31
CA ILE A 276 -6.72 20.50 2.76
C ILE A 276 -6.47 20.01 4.17
N SER A 277 -7.18 20.62 5.11
CA SER A 277 -7.14 20.29 6.53
C SER A 277 -8.52 20.56 7.12
N LEU A 278 -9.22 19.52 7.58
CA LEU A 278 -10.62 19.59 7.99
C LEU A 278 -10.75 19.34 9.51
N TYR A 279 -11.28 20.32 10.21
CA TYR A 279 -11.57 20.28 11.64
C TYR A 279 -13.08 20.20 11.90
N PRO A 280 -13.52 19.68 13.06
CA PRO A 280 -14.87 19.93 13.53
C PRO A 280 -15.02 21.41 13.87
N GLY A 281 -16.11 22.03 13.42
CA GLY A 281 -16.45 23.43 13.70
C GLY A 281 -17.13 23.63 15.07
N VAL A 282 -17.50 22.53 15.73
CA VAL A 282 -18.03 22.51 17.10
C VAL A 282 -17.28 21.45 17.91
N GLU A 283 -17.15 21.66 19.20
CA GLU A 283 -16.53 20.67 20.08
C GLU A 283 -17.41 19.42 20.16
N ILE A 284 -16.81 18.26 19.90
CA ILE A 284 -17.49 16.96 19.98
C ILE A 284 -17.23 16.43 21.39
N ASP A 285 -18.28 16.29 22.19
CA ASP A 285 -18.21 15.63 23.49
C ASP A 285 -17.70 14.19 23.31
N ARG A 286 -16.67 13.80 24.07
CA ARG A 286 -16.01 12.50 24.01
C ARG A 286 -16.27 11.66 25.25
N SER A 287 -17.41 11.87 25.91
CA SER A 287 -17.80 11.07 27.05
C SER A 287 -17.79 9.56 26.71
N PRO A 288 -17.24 8.70 27.59
CA PRO A 288 -17.09 7.27 27.32
C PRO A 288 -18.40 6.55 26.98
N ASP A 289 -19.52 7.01 27.54
CA ASP A 289 -20.84 6.39 27.40
C ASP A 289 -21.45 6.56 25.99
N ASP A 290 -21.08 7.63 25.27
CA ASP A 290 -21.52 7.90 23.89
C ASP A 290 -20.45 7.65 22.82
N PHE A 291 -19.23 7.28 23.20
CA PHE A 291 -18.12 7.10 22.25
C PHE A 291 -18.42 6.05 21.17
N ALA A 292 -19.04 4.92 21.53
CA ALA A 292 -19.43 3.89 20.57
C ALA A 292 -20.51 4.37 19.58
N ARG A 293 -21.35 5.34 19.98
CA ARG A 293 -22.34 5.97 19.11
C ARG A 293 -21.64 6.91 18.12
N LEU A 294 -20.69 7.72 18.59
CA LEU A 294 -19.90 8.66 17.77
C LEU A 294 -19.04 7.97 16.70
N LEU A 295 -18.62 6.72 16.94
CA LEU A 295 -17.90 5.90 15.97
C LEU A 295 -18.76 5.40 14.80
N ARG A 296 -20.08 5.61 14.83
CA ARG A 296 -20.95 5.24 13.72
C ARG A 296 -20.79 6.23 12.56
N ALA A 297 -20.63 5.70 11.36
CA ALA A 297 -20.61 6.43 10.10
C ALA A 297 -22.05 6.78 9.63
N THR A 298 -22.89 7.24 10.55
CA THR A 298 -24.30 7.62 10.31
C THR A 298 -24.45 9.14 10.29
N ARG A 299 -25.46 9.63 9.56
CA ARG A 299 -25.74 11.07 9.43
C ARG A 299 -26.07 11.77 10.75
N GLU A 300 -26.53 11.01 11.75
CA GLU A 300 -26.79 11.50 13.10
C GLU A 300 -25.53 12.07 13.80
N ASN A 301 -24.33 11.66 13.35
CA ASN A 301 -23.05 12.13 13.90
C ASN A 301 -22.39 13.20 13.03
N ASP A 302 -23.12 13.77 12.07
CA ASP A 302 -22.62 14.83 11.20
C ASP A 302 -22.69 16.17 11.94
N VAL A 303 -21.57 16.88 11.97
CA VAL A 303 -21.46 18.22 12.57
C VAL A 303 -20.88 19.21 11.55
N PRO A 304 -21.04 20.53 11.73
CA PRO A 304 -20.35 21.51 10.89
C PRO A 304 -18.84 21.32 10.99
N GLY A 305 -18.15 21.43 9.87
CA GLY A 305 -16.69 21.37 9.78
C GLY A 305 -16.10 22.68 9.27
N LEU A 306 -14.81 22.87 9.55
CA LEU A 306 -14.05 24.05 9.14
C LEU A 306 -12.77 23.60 8.43
N PHE A 307 -12.54 24.14 7.24
CA PHE A 307 -11.27 23.95 6.54
C PHE A 307 -10.29 25.04 6.95
N GLN A 308 -9.06 24.64 7.29
CA GLN A 308 -7.99 25.59 7.61
C GLN A 308 -7.46 26.27 6.34
N PRO A 309 -6.96 27.51 6.45
CA PRO A 309 -6.56 28.30 5.29
C PRO A 309 -5.23 27.84 4.68
N ASP A 310 -4.20 27.65 5.52
CA ASP A 310 -2.85 27.27 5.09
C ASP A 310 -2.04 26.65 6.24
N TYR A 311 -0.95 25.96 5.87
CA TYR A 311 -0.06 25.31 6.83
C TYR A 311 0.64 26.28 7.79
N PRO A 312 1.19 27.44 7.37
CA PRO A 312 1.77 28.41 8.30
C PRO A 312 0.82 28.89 9.40
N THR A 313 -0.46 29.07 9.09
CA THR A 313 -1.50 29.49 10.04
C THR A 313 -1.84 28.36 11.01
N GLU A 314 -2.08 27.15 10.48
CA GLU A 314 -2.40 25.97 11.31
C GLU A 314 -1.23 25.58 12.24
N SER A 315 -0.01 25.56 11.70
CA SER A 315 1.19 25.19 12.45
C SER A 315 1.54 26.18 13.54
N LYS A 316 1.28 27.48 13.34
CA LYS A 316 1.40 28.51 14.40
C LYS A 316 0.31 28.41 15.46
N ALA A 317 -0.93 28.10 15.07
CA ALA A 317 -2.04 27.98 16.01
C ALA A 317 -1.93 26.76 16.92
N TRP A 318 -1.28 25.68 16.45
CA TRP A 318 -1.13 24.44 17.20
C TRP A 318 0.32 24.00 17.37
N CYS A 319 0.92 23.38 16.35
CA CYS A 319 2.34 23.03 16.29
C CYS A 319 2.74 22.58 14.87
N PRO A 320 4.04 22.58 14.54
CA PRO A 320 4.53 21.98 13.29
C PRO A 320 4.20 20.49 13.17
N SER A 321 3.96 20.02 11.95
CA SER A 321 3.66 18.61 11.68
C SER A 321 4.81 17.68 12.09
N THR A 322 4.50 16.57 12.77
CA THR A 322 5.52 15.63 13.26
C THR A 322 6.23 14.87 12.13
N VAL A 323 5.49 14.52 11.07
CA VAL A 323 6.02 13.78 9.92
C VAL A 323 5.46 14.37 8.64
N GLN A 324 6.30 14.50 7.63
CA GLN A 324 5.90 14.90 6.29
C GLN A 324 6.20 13.78 5.30
N VAL A 325 5.22 13.47 4.43
CA VAL A 325 5.40 12.55 3.30
C VAL A 325 5.27 13.37 2.03
N ARG A 326 6.32 13.39 1.21
CA ARG A 326 6.41 14.24 0.03
C ARG A 326 6.41 13.40 -1.24
N ILE A 327 5.69 13.83 -2.26
CA ILE A 327 5.44 13.09 -3.52
C ILE A 327 5.67 14.03 -4.71
N ARG A 328 6.50 13.61 -5.67
CA ARG A 328 6.83 14.39 -6.87
C ARG A 328 5.79 14.20 -7.97
N ASN A 329 5.44 12.95 -8.23
CA ASN A 329 4.59 12.57 -9.36
C ASN A 329 3.10 12.59 -8.99
N TYR A 330 2.54 13.79 -8.92
CA TYR A 330 1.10 14.02 -8.76
C TYR A 330 0.56 14.91 -9.88
N ASP A 331 -0.77 14.96 -10.01
CA ASP A 331 -1.49 15.79 -10.97
C ASP A 331 -2.14 16.98 -10.24
N PRO A 332 -1.57 18.19 -10.36
CA PRO A 332 -2.08 19.37 -9.66
C PRO A 332 -3.46 19.83 -10.17
N VAL A 333 -3.77 19.59 -11.46
CA VAL A 333 -5.06 19.98 -12.04
C VAL A 333 -6.19 19.11 -11.50
N ARG A 334 -5.95 17.80 -11.38
CA ARG A 334 -6.91 16.89 -10.74
C ARG A 334 -7.10 17.19 -9.26
N LEU A 335 -6.03 17.52 -8.55
CA LEU A 335 -6.10 17.92 -7.15
C LEU A 335 -6.94 19.19 -6.98
N ALA A 336 -6.71 20.23 -7.79
CA ALA A 336 -7.47 21.47 -7.75
C ALA A 336 -8.97 21.24 -8.02
N ARG A 337 -9.30 20.46 -9.05
CA ARG A 337 -10.70 20.08 -9.34
C ARG A 337 -11.34 19.31 -8.20
N PHE A 338 -10.63 18.32 -7.67
CA PHE A 338 -11.09 17.56 -6.51
C PHE A 338 -11.41 18.53 -5.38
N TRP A 339 -10.50 19.47 -5.11
CA TRP A 339 -10.65 20.45 -4.05
C TRP A 339 -11.84 21.38 -4.24
N ASP A 340 -12.01 21.95 -5.44
CA ASP A 340 -13.14 22.83 -5.78
C ASP A 340 -14.50 22.17 -5.57
N THR A 341 -14.58 20.85 -5.79
CA THR A 341 -15.79 20.09 -5.56
C THR A 341 -15.92 19.70 -4.08
N TYR A 342 -14.84 19.20 -3.48
CA TYR A 342 -14.84 18.63 -2.14
C TYR A 342 -15.11 19.69 -1.05
N ARG A 343 -14.60 20.92 -1.24
CA ARG A 343 -14.73 22.02 -0.27
C ARG A 343 -16.15 22.57 -0.13
N LYS A 344 -17.04 22.31 -1.10
CA LYS A 344 -18.43 22.82 -1.11
C LYS A 344 -19.28 22.24 0.01
N ASP A 345 -18.95 21.03 0.43
CA ASP A 345 -19.60 20.38 1.55
C ASP A 345 -18.64 20.46 2.75
N THR A 346 -19.09 21.13 3.80
CA THR A 346 -18.30 21.36 5.02
C THR A 346 -18.64 20.38 6.13
N THR A 347 -19.46 19.36 5.88
CA THR A 347 -19.81 18.38 6.91
C THR A 347 -18.55 17.70 7.46
N TYR A 348 -18.47 17.62 8.78
CA TYR A 348 -17.50 16.84 9.51
C TYR A 348 -18.19 15.62 10.12
N ASN A 349 -17.56 14.46 9.99
CA ASN A 349 -17.94 13.24 10.69
C ASN A 349 -16.68 12.52 11.14
N LEU A 350 -16.59 12.21 12.43
CA LEU A 350 -15.41 11.60 13.05
C LEU A 350 -14.93 10.34 12.30
N THR A 351 -15.85 9.58 11.72
CA THR A 351 -15.55 8.27 11.14
C THR A 351 -15.44 8.30 9.63
N HIS A 352 -16.42 8.89 8.94
CA HIS A 352 -16.51 8.81 7.47
C HIS A 352 -16.01 10.06 6.72
N ARG A 353 -15.86 11.20 7.43
CA ARG A 353 -15.40 12.48 6.86
C ARG A 353 -14.68 13.35 7.89
N ASN A 354 -13.43 12.99 8.16
CA ASN A 354 -12.51 13.72 9.01
C ASN A 354 -11.29 14.22 8.21
N CYS A 355 -10.32 14.85 8.88
CA CYS A 355 -9.05 15.29 8.29
C CYS A 355 -8.34 14.20 7.49
N SER A 356 -8.16 13.02 8.09
CA SER A 356 -7.46 11.86 7.53
C SER A 356 -8.14 11.30 6.29
N SER A 357 -9.47 11.18 6.30
CA SER A 357 -10.25 10.74 5.14
C SER A 357 -10.23 11.76 4.00
N SER A 358 -10.20 13.06 4.33
CA SER A 358 -10.14 14.16 3.36
C SER A 358 -8.79 14.17 2.65
N VAL A 359 -7.70 14.08 3.41
CA VAL A 359 -6.32 13.92 2.90
C VAL A 359 -6.20 12.67 2.05
N SER A 360 -6.71 11.53 2.50
CA SER A 360 -6.58 10.27 1.76
C SER A 360 -7.35 10.28 0.44
N ARG A 361 -8.51 10.95 0.38
CA ARG A 361 -9.28 11.15 -0.86
C ARG A 361 -8.59 12.13 -1.82
N ALA A 362 -8.08 13.25 -1.30
CA ALA A 362 -7.33 14.22 -2.08
C ALA A 362 -6.06 13.60 -2.66
N LEU A 363 -5.35 12.81 -1.86
CA LEU A 363 -4.18 12.07 -2.28
C LEU A 363 -4.53 11.07 -3.39
N GLU A 364 -5.61 10.28 -3.24
CA GLU A 364 -6.11 9.39 -4.31
C GLU A 364 -6.40 10.12 -5.62
N ALA A 365 -6.95 11.34 -5.56
CA ALA A 365 -7.21 12.16 -6.74
C ALA A 365 -5.92 12.71 -7.38
N ALA A 366 -4.95 13.13 -6.55
CA ALA A 366 -3.69 13.70 -7.00
C ALA A 366 -2.77 12.65 -7.66
N ILE A 367 -2.75 11.41 -7.16
CA ILE A 367 -1.87 10.34 -7.71
C ILE A 367 -2.49 9.58 -8.88
N GLU A 368 -3.69 9.96 -9.32
CA GLU A 368 -4.34 9.24 -10.40
C GLU A 368 -3.50 9.30 -11.68
N GLY A 369 -3.30 8.16 -12.33
CA GLY A 369 -2.45 8.01 -13.51
C GLY A 369 -0.96 8.10 -13.22
N ALA A 370 -0.51 8.24 -11.97
CA ALA A 370 0.91 8.39 -11.63
C ALA A 370 1.78 7.27 -12.20
N SER A 371 1.35 6.02 -12.10
CA SER A 371 2.12 4.89 -12.65
C SER A 371 2.08 4.86 -14.18
N ALA A 372 0.98 5.29 -14.80
CA ALA A 372 0.92 5.42 -16.26
C ALA A 372 1.81 6.57 -16.79
N ARG A 373 1.98 7.66 -16.04
CA ARG A 373 2.91 8.75 -16.41
C ARG A 373 4.37 8.27 -16.43
N VAL A 374 4.77 7.49 -15.44
CA VAL A 374 6.16 7.03 -15.34
C VAL A 374 6.44 5.84 -16.27
N TRP A 375 5.49 4.92 -16.41
CA TRP A 375 5.68 3.66 -17.12
C TRP A 375 4.95 3.58 -18.46
N GLY A 376 4.23 4.62 -18.87
CA GLY A 376 3.43 4.62 -20.11
C GLY A 376 4.25 4.31 -21.36
N ASN A 377 5.51 4.72 -21.38
CA ASN A 377 6.44 4.47 -22.48
C ASN A 377 6.88 3.00 -22.61
N LEU A 378 6.70 2.17 -21.58
CA LEU A 378 7.10 0.75 -21.60
C LEU A 378 6.14 -0.13 -22.44
N GLY A 379 4.98 0.41 -22.85
CA GLY A 379 4.01 -0.32 -23.67
C GLY A 379 3.48 -1.62 -23.04
N GLY A 380 2.57 -2.30 -23.74
CA GLY A 380 2.15 -3.66 -23.39
C GLY A 380 1.58 -3.84 -21.96
N TRP A 381 1.95 -4.94 -21.31
CA TRP A 381 1.53 -5.35 -19.95
C TRP A 381 2.51 -4.99 -18.85
N GLN A 382 3.68 -4.43 -19.19
CA GLN A 382 4.76 -4.20 -18.24
C GLN A 382 4.37 -3.25 -17.09
N PRO A 383 3.66 -2.13 -17.31
CA PRO A 383 3.19 -1.27 -16.23
C PRO A 383 2.27 -2.01 -15.26
N PHE A 384 1.33 -2.80 -15.78
CA PHE A 384 0.40 -3.59 -14.97
C PHE A 384 1.14 -4.63 -14.11
N LEU A 385 2.02 -5.42 -14.73
CA LEU A 385 2.79 -6.45 -14.03
C LEU A 385 3.70 -5.85 -12.96
N ARG A 386 4.33 -4.71 -13.26
CA ARG A 386 5.18 -4.01 -12.28
C ARG A 386 4.37 -3.48 -11.10
N VAL A 387 3.21 -2.87 -11.35
CA VAL A 387 2.34 -2.35 -10.28
C VAL A 387 1.81 -3.49 -9.41
N ILE A 388 1.31 -4.58 -9.99
CA ILE A 388 0.76 -5.70 -9.21
C ILE A 388 1.83 -6.49 -8.46
N SER A 389 3.07 -6.55 -8.96
CA SER A 389 4.20 -7.19 -8.27
C SER A 389 4.82 -6.32 -7.19
N THR A 390 4.41 -5.05 -7.06
CA THR A 390 4.99 -4.11 -6.09
C THR A 390 4.34 -4.30 -4.70
N PRO A 391 5.09 -4.72 -3.65
CA PRO A 391 4.52 -5.00 -2.32
C PRO A 391 3.76 -3.82 -1.72
N GLU A 392 4.18 -2.60 -2.01
CA GLU A 392 3.59 -1.36 -1.52
C GLU A 392 2.15 -1.19 -2.01
N LEU A 393 1.78 -1.71 -3.18
CA LEU A 393 0.39 -1.73 -3.64
C LEU A 393 -0.49 -2.55 -2.71
N TRP A 394 0.00 -3.71 -2.28
CA TRP A 394 -0.74 -4.62 -1.40
C TRP A 394 -0.90 -4.02 -0.01
N VAL A 395 0.14 -3.38 0.50
CA VAL A 395 0.08 -2.64 1.76
C VAL A 395 -0.90 -1.47 1.67
N ALA A 396 -0.79 -0.65 0.62
CA ALA A 396 -1.73 0.44 0.38
C ALA A 396 -3.17 -0.07 0.29
N ALA A 397 -3.39 -1.20 -0.40
CA ALA A 397 -4.70 -1.82 -0.52
C ALA A 397 -5.24 -2.31 0.83
N GLN A 398 -4.40 -2.89 1.68
CA GLN A 398 -4.81 -3.40 2.98
C GLN A 398 -5.07 -2.28 3.99
N VAL A 399 -4.17 -1.28 4.06
CA VAL A 399 -4.36 -0.07 4.88
C VAL A 399 -5.66 0.63 4.48
N ARG A 400 -5.88 0.80 3.17
CA ARG A 400 -7.12 1.38 2.65
C ARG A 400 -8.35 0.54 2.96
N LYS A 401 -8.29 -0.80 2.86
CA LYS A 401 -9.40 -1.70 3.26
C LYS A 401 -9.76 -1.41 4.71
N ARG A 402 -8.78 -1.48 5.62
CA ARG A 402 -8.96 -1.28 7.05
C ARG A 402 -9.48 0.12 7.40
N ALA A 403 -8.87 1.17 6.84
CA ALA A 403 -9.28 2.55 7.09
C ALA A 403 -10.71 2.84 6.60
N ALA A 404 -11.11 2.25 5.47
CA ALA A 404 -12.47 2.41 4.94
C ALA A 404 -13.55 1.65 5.73
N THR A 405 -13.18 0.58 6.45
CA THR A 405 -14.12 -0.21 7.26
C THR A 405 -14.16 0.20 8.73
N MET A 406 -13.10 0.83 9.23
CA MET A 406 -12.99 1.32 10.61
C MET A 406 -13.16 2.84 10.63
N ALA A 407 -12.06 3.58 10.52
CA ALA A 407 -12.03 5.01 10.30
C ALA A 407 -10.67 5.37 9.70
N TRP A 408 -10.61 6.44 8.93
CA TRP A 408 -9.31 7.01 8.58
C TRP A 408 -8.75 7.72 9.80
N THR A 409 -7.56 7.32 10.23
CA THR A 409 -6.82 7.96 11.33
C THR A 409 -5.49 8.52 10.82
N PRO A 410 -4.85 9.45 11.55
CA PRO A 410 -3.58 10.03 11.12
C PRO A 410 -2.49 8.98 10.91
N GLY A 411 -2.45 7.95 11.78
CA GLY A 411 -1.53 6.82 11.64
C GLY A 411 -1.77 6.00 10.37
N LEU A 412 -3.03 5.67 10.05
CA LEU A 412 -3.37 4.94 8.81
C LEU A 412 -3.11 5.79 7.57
N THR A 413 -3.38 7.10 7.63
CA THR A 413 -3.11 8.04 6.55
C THR A 413 -1.62 8.18 6.28
N LEU A 414 -0.79 8.22 7.34
CA LEU A 414 0.68 8.23 7.21
C LEU A 414 1.19 6.99 6.48
N ASP A 415 0.75 5.80 6.89
CA ASP A 415 1.19 4.55 6.29
C ASP A 415 0.67 4.40 4.86
N TYR A 416 -0.54 4.88 4.60
CA TYR A 416 -1.10 4.95 3.25
C TYR A 416 -0.31 5.91 2.36
N ALA A 417 -0.04 7.12 2.81
CA ALA A 417 0.73 8.12 2.07
C ALA A 417 2.15 7.64 1.77
N ARG A 418 2.81 6.94 2.71
CA ARG A 418 4.13 6.31 2.48
C ARG A 418 4.09 5.21 1.45
N ALA A 419 3.06 4.36 1.46
CA ALA A 419 2.90 3.32 0.47
C ALA A 419 2.61 3.92 -0.93
N LEU A 420 1.76 4.94 -0.99
CA LEU A 420 1.44 5.64 -2.23
C LEU A 420 2.61 6.45 -2.79
N SER A 421 3.44 7.08 -1.95
CA SER A 421 4.62 7.80 -2.41
C SER A 421 5.62 6.87 -3.11
N MET A 422 5.76 5.63 -2.63
CA MET A 422 6.61 4.63 -3.29
C MET A 422 6.04 4.13 -4.63
N LEU A 423 4.73 4.20 -4.82
CA LEU A 423 4.05 3.81 -6.07
C LEU A 423 4.01 4.96 -7.08
N ALA A 424 3.86 6.19 -6.60
CA ALA A 424 3.84 7.40 -7.40
C ALA A 424 5.25 7.79 -7.87
N ASP A 425 6.24 7.70 -6.99
CA ASP A 425 7.66 7.99 -7.27
C ASP A 425 8.47 6.67 -7.33
N PRO A 426 8.32 5.85 -8.39
CA PRO A 426 9.03 4.59 -8.52
C PRO A 426 10.54 4.74 -8.37
N ARG A 427 11.09 3.77 -7.65
CA ARG A 427 12.51 3.65 -7.36
C ARG A 427 13.16 2.57 -8.22
N PRO A 428 14.49 2.64 -8.44
CA PRO A 428 15.22 1.58 -9.11
C PRO A 428 15.00 0.25 -8.40
N SER A 429 14.93 -0.83 -9.18
CA SER A 429 14.77 -2.17 -8.60
C SER A 429 15.97 -2.51 -7.70
N GLY A 430 15.71 -3.25 -6.61
CA GLY A 430 16.77 -3.66 -5.69
C GLY A 430 17.88 -4.48 -6.39
N TRP A 431 17.51 -5.27 -7.41
CA TRP A 431 18.43 -6.00 -8.27
C TRP A 431 19.31 -5.08 -9.13
N VAL A 432 18.75 -4.01 -9.71
CA VAL A 432 19.53 -3.02 -10.46
C VAL A 432 20.49 -2.29 -9.52
N LYS A 433 20.05 -1.95 -8.31
CA LYS A 433 20.92 -1.37 -7.28
C LYS A 433 22.04 -2.34 -6.90
N MET A 434 21.73 -3.62 -6.74
CA MET A 434 22.73 -4.65 -6.47
C MET A 434 23.75 -4.81 -7.59
N ALA A 435 23.29 -4.93 -8.83
CA ALA A 435 24.16 -5.03 -10.00
C ALA A 435 25.06 -3.80 -10.12
N ARG A 436 24.51 -2.58 -9.94
CA ARG A 436 25.31 -1.34 -9.94
C ARG A 436 26.36 -1.33 -8.82
N LEU A 437 26.02 -1.79 -7.62
CA LEU A 437 26.96 -1.88 -6.50
C LEU A 437 28.05 -2.93 -6.76
N ALA A 438 27.69 -4.10 -7.29
CA ALA A 438 28.62 -5.15 -7.66
C ALA A 438 29.60 -4.68 -8.74
N VAL A 439 29.08 -4.05 -9.80
CA VAL A 439 29.91 -3.45 -10.86
C VAL A 439 30.82 -2.37 -10.30
N ARG A 440 30.31 -1.45 -9.47
CA ARG A 440 31.14 -0.41 -8.82
C ARG A 440 32.24 -1.02 -7.96
N ARG A 441 31.95 -2.09 -7.21
CA ARG A 441 32.96 -2.80 -6.41
C ARG A 441 34.00 -3.49 -7.28
N MET A 442 33.58 -4.14 -8.38
CA MET A 442 34.47 -4.76 -9.35
C MET A 442 35.37 -3.74 -10.04
N VAL A 443 34.83 -2.58 -10.44
CA VAL A 443 35.61 -1.49 -11.03
C VAL A 443 36.60 -0.92 -10.03
N ARG A 444 36.20 -0.68 -8.77
CA ARG A 444 37.12 -0.22 -7.71
C ARG A 444 38.23 -1.22 -7.43
N SER A 445 37.90 -2.51 -7.35
CA SER A 445 38.88 -3.59 -7.18
C SER A 445 39.86 -3.65 -8.35
N ARG A 446 39.39 -3.56 -9.60
CA ARG A 446 40.26 -3.47 -10.78
C ARG A 446 41.14 -2.23 -10.80
N GLN A 447 40.63 -1.09 -10.35
CA GLN A 447 41.42 0.15 -10.21
C GLN A 447 42.48 0.01 -9.12
N GLN A 448 42.16 -0.65 -8.01
CA GLN A 448 43.09 -0.91 -6.92
C GLN A 448 44.21 -1.85 -7.38
N TRP A 449 43.88 -2.97 -8.05
CA TRP A 449 44.90 -3.86 -8.64
C TRP A 449 45.80 -3.15 -9.65
N ARG A 450 45.25 -2.24 -10.46
CA ARG A 450 46.06 -1.42 -11.40
C ARG A 450 46.99 -0.45 -10.68
N LYS A 451 46.58 0.10 -9.53
CA LYS A 451 47.43 0.96 -8.71
C LYS A 451 48.52 0.14 -8.02
N GLU A 452 48.17 -1.00 -7.44
CA GLU A 452 49.12 -1.93 -6.81
C GLU A 452 50.16 -2.44 -7.84
N ALA A 453 49.73 -2.81 -9.05
CA ALA A 453 50.65 -3.20 -10.13
C ALA A 453 51.58 -2.04 -10.58
N ARG A 454 51.07 -0.80 -10.62
CA ARG A 454 51.91 0.38 -10.92
C ARG A 454 52.90 0.68 -9.80
N HIS A 455 52.49 0.58 -8.53
CA HIS A 455 53.39 0.76 -7.40
C HIS A 455 54.45 -0.34 -7.32
N ALA A 456 54.10 -1.60 -7.65
CA ALA A 456 55.06 -2.69 -7.74
C ALA A 456 56.09 -2.48 -8.86
N HIS A 457 55.66 -2.01 -10.04
CA HIS A 457 56.58 -1.66 -11.13
C HIS A 457 57.52 -0.51 -10.77
N VAL A 458 57.01 0.56 -10.14
CA VAL A 458 57.84 1.70 -9.71
C VAL A 458 58.84 1.28 -8.62
N ALA A 459 58.46 0.37 -7.72
CA ALA A 459 59.36 -0.17 -6.71
C ALA A 459 60.46 -1.07 -7.32
N ASP A 460 60.13 -1.89 -8.33
CA ASP A 460 61.09 -2.73 -9.03
C ASP A 460 62.08 -1.89 -9.88
N ASP A 461 61.60 -0.84 -10.54
CA ASP A 461 62.45 0.09 -11.28
C ASP A 461 63.37 0.90 -10.36
N ALA A 462 62.88 1.34 -9.19
CA ALA A 462 63.69 2.01 -8.17
C ALA A 462 64.77 1.06 -7.59
N ALA A 463 64.41 -0.19 -7.32
CA ALA A 463 65.36 -1.20 -6.84
C ALA A 463 66.45 -1.52 -7.89
N ARG A 464 66.10 -1.55 -9.18
CA ARG A 464 67.07 -1.73 -10.28
C ARG A 464 67.97 -0.52 -10.50
N ALA A 465 67.50 0.69 -10.22
CA ALA A 465 68.31 1.90 -10.28
C ALA A 465 69.37 1.93 -9.15
N THR A 466 69.00 1.53 -7.93
CA THR A 466 69.93 1.43 -6.78
C THR A 466 71.00 0.34 -6.91
N VAL A 467 70.84 -0.62 -7.82
CA VAL A 467 71.84 -1.68 -8.08
C VAL A 467 72.80 -1.29 -9.22
N ARG A 468 72.52 -0.18 -9.93
CA ARG A 468 73.35 0.35 -11.03
C ARG A 468 74.28 1.50 -10.65
N GLU A 469 74.11 2.06 -9.45
CA GLU A 469 75.12 2.90 -8.76
C GLU A 469 76.02 2.00 -7.90
#